data_AF-A0A819KNY8-F1
#
_entry.id   AF-A0A819KNY8-F1
#
_cell.length_a   1.000
_cell.length_b   1.000
_cell.length_c   1.000
_cell.angle_alpha   90.00
_cell.angle_beta   90.00
_cell.angle_gamma   90.00
#
_symmetry.space_group_name_H-M   'P 1'
#
loop_
_entity.id
_entity.type
_entity.pdbx_description
1 polymer ?
#
loop_
_entity_poly.entity_id
_entity_poly.type
_entity_poly.pdbx_seq_one_letter_code
_entity_poly.pdbx_strand_id
1 'polypeptide(L)'
;MKQLEKYVKNGITPFLCQNFQKRLNYISTQLSDAKTKFINEIERLSIIVITIRRGQNDNLVIQDIFYDQERKAIHTIINDLQQHINSLVYKQNIITYLQQQSFQYLNVADLNINQTDNEKTIEDKLVQHYQHLRILCSNDTLTNNNSQEFQKRINYLKEELSKNSNLHLIYADFTDSSFPLTTILVLPSSKQTHNDINDYPPSRLTAAVATSTPSSTEHQKSILQSVNATDPSTSSTSQSTPSVNTINILLLGETGVGKSTFINAFVNYLKFGSLEKARTGKPIILIPVSFIVTVGDNFEEHIVKFGNIDNSNNEDFDHPGQSVTQRCKSYLFHLDETNTNTLRIIDTPGFGDTRGLEQDNFNMQHILEYINNLTHLNAICFLLKPNTSRLNIFFRTCITQLFSLLDRNAFNNIIFCFTNSRSTFYTPGDTAPALKQMLISLSIGDVPFKKDNTFCFDSESFRYLVALQNGIPFNDDEKHEYEISWSMSVNESNRLIGYICRYVTIYRIDNNLQSMKRAQFEIDDMVRPILEAIRNILRNYILYKMNLLRTSIVLCPR
;
A
#
# COMPACT_ATOMS: atom_id res chain seq x y z
N MET A 1 -3.81 2.20 -13.77
CA MET A 1 -2.57 1.40 -13.55
C MET A 1 -2.75 0.36 -12.45
N LYS A 2 -2.53 0.63 -11.15
CA LYS A 2 -2.58 -0.43 -10.10
C LYS A 2 -3.89 -1.24 -10.05
N GLN A 3 -5.05 -0.61 -10.28
CA GLN A 3 -6.34 -1.32 -10.42
C GLN A 3 -6.37 -2.26 -11.65
N LEU A 4 -5.78 -1.88 -12.77
CA LEU A 4 -5.68 -2.73 -13.97
C LEU A 4 -4.79 -3.94 -13.73
N GLU A 5 -3.63 -3.72 -13.12
CA GLU A 5 -2.70 -4.80 -12.78
C GLU A 5 -3.32 -5.75 -11.73
N LYS A 6 -4.27 -5.27 -10.90
CA LYS A 6 -5.14 -6.10 -10.06
C LYS A 6 -6.19 -6.88 -10.88
N TYR A 7 -6.92 -6.23 -11.81
CA TYR A 7 -7.89 -6.94 -12.66
C TYR A 7 -7.25 -8.03 -13.55
N VAL A 8 -6.04 -7.78 -14.09
CA VAL A 8 -5.29 -8.75 -14.88
C VAL A 8 -4.74 -9.89 -14.01
N LYS A 9 -4.24 -9.61 -12.80
CA LYS A 9 -3.72 -10.64 -11.89
C LYS A 9 -4.80 -11.48 -11.22
N ASN A 10 -5.99 -10.93 -10.97
CA ASN A 10 -7.04 -11.59 -10.19
C ASN A 10 -7.80 -12.68 -10.96
N GLY A 11 -7.39 -13.01 -12.19
CA GLY A 11 -7.93 -14.16 -12.93
C GLY A 11 -9.38 -13.96 -13.37
N ILE A 12 -9.57 -13.25 -14.48
CA ILE A 12 -10.76 -13.45 -15.31
C ILE A 12 -10.85 -14.96 -15.60
N THR A 13 -11.98 -15.58 -15.24
CA THR A 13 -12.11 -17.04 -15.09
C THR A 13 -11.86 -17.80 -16.40
N PRO A 14 -11.54 -19.12 -16.36
CA PRO A 14 -11.27 -19.95 -17.54
C PRO A 14 -12.42 -20.08 -18.57
N PHE A 15 -13.52 -19.35 -18.38
CA PHE A 15 -14.75 -19.40 -19.16
C PHE A 15 -14.75 -18.43 -20.37
N LEU A 16 -13.66 -17.68 -20.58
CA LEU A 16 -13.62 -16.56 -21.52
C LEU A 16 -12.59 -16.81 -22.63
N CYS A 17 -13.12 -17.24 -23.78
CA CYS A 17 -12.42 -17.75 -24.96
C CYS A 17 -11.35 -16.82 -25.57
N GLN A 18 -10.60 -17.35 -26.54
CA GLN A 18 -9.50 -16.68 -27.24
C GLN A 18 -9.79 -15.24 -27.68
N ASN A 19 -11.04 -14.89 -28.02
CA ASN A 19 -11.43 -13.54 -28.41
C ASN A 19 -11.36 -12.52 -27.25
N PHE A 20 -11.63 -12.92 -26.00
CA PHE A 20 -11.31 -12.12 -24.82
C PHE A 20 -9.79 -12.01 -24.59
N GLN A 21 -9.04 -13.08 -24.85
CA GLN A 21 -7.58 -13.05 -24.76
C GLN A 21 -6.96 -12.11 -25.81
N LYS A 22 -7.54 -12.00 -27.02
CA LYS A 22 -7.19 -10.98 -28.02
C LYS A 22 -7.48 -9.56 -27.50
N ARG A 23 -8.66 -9.30 -26.93
CA ARG A 23 -9.01 -8.00 -26.32
C ARG A 23 -8.06 -7.64 -25.16
N LEU A 24 -7.72 -8.59 -24.29
CA LEU A 24 -6.76 -8.39 -23.20
C LEU A 24 -5.33 -8.14 -23.71
N ASN A 25 -4.89 -8.87 -24.74
CA ASN A 25 -3.58 -8.64 -25.37
C ASN A 25 -3.52 -7.26 -26.05
N TYR A 26 -4.60 -6.83 -26.72
CA TYR A 26 -4.70 -5.47 -27.28
C TYR A 26 -4.59 -4.40 -26.20
N ILE A 27 -5.37 -4.52 -25.11
CA ILE A 27 -5.30 -3.62 -23.95
C ILE A 27 -3.88 -3.62 -23.35
N SER A 28 -3.22 -4.78 -23.22
CA SER A 28 -1.85 -4.89 -22.71
C SER A 28 -0.84 -4.16 -23.60
N THR A 29 -0.96 -4.30 -24.92
CA THR A 29 -0.12 -3.58 -25.91
C THR A 29 -0.35 -2.07 -25.87
N GLN A 30 -1.61 -1.62 -25.87
CA GLN A 30 -1.94 -0.19 -25.72
C GLN A 30 -1.48 0.38 -24.37
N LEU A 31 -1.54 -0.41 -23.29
CA LEU A 31 -1.03 -0.04 -21.98
C LEU A 31 0.50 0.07 -21.95
N SER A 32 1.20 -0.76 -22.74
CA SER A 32 2.65 -0.70 -22.91
C SER A 32 3.07 0.53 -23.72
N ASP A 33 2.40 0.79 -24.84
CA ASP A 33 2.63 1.98 -25.68
C ASP A 33 2.32 3.29 -24.92
N ALA A 34 1.25 3.30 -24.11
CA ALA A 34 0.94 4.40 -23.20
C ALA A 34 2.03 4.60 -22.12
N LYS A 35 2.58 3.52 -21.54
CA LYS A 35 3.72 3.60 -20.60
C LYS A 35 4.95 4.21 -21.29
N THR A 36 5.30 3.77 -22.49
CA THR A 36 6.43 4.31 -23.27
C THR A 36 6.24 5.79 -23.59
N LYS A 37 5.09 6.18 -24.16
CA LYS A 37 4.80 7.59 -24.50
C LYS A 37 4.83 8.52 -23.28
N PHE A 38 4.32 8.04 -22.13
CA PHE A 38 4.38 8.80 -20.87
C PHE A 38 5.80 8.97 -20.33
N ILE A 39 6.67 7.95 -20.47
CA ILE A 39 8.09 8.05 -20.09
C ILE A 39 8.82 9.03 -21.03
N ASN A 40 8.60 8.94 -22.33
CA ASN A 40 9.21 9.84 -23.32
C ASN A 40 8.80 11.31 -23.08
N GLU A 41 7.53 11.56 -22.75
CA GLU A 41 7.03 12.90 -22.40
C GLU A 41 7.70 13.45 -21.11
N ILE A 42 7.93 12.61 -20.09
CA ILE A 42 8.68 13.00 -18.89
C ILE A 42 10.12 13.37 -19.24
N GLU A 43 10.80 12.61 -20.10
CA GLU A 43 12.16 12.91 -20.56
C GLU A 43 12.20 14.21 -21.38
N ARG A 44 11.25 14.38 -22.32
CA ARG A 44 11.08 15.59 -23.14
C ARG A 44 10.88 16.84 -22.26
N LEU A 45 9.95 16.79 -21.31
CA LEU A 45 9.69 17.88 -20.37
C LEU A 45 10.90 18.16 -19.47
N SER A 46 11.65 17.13 -19.06
CA SER A 46 12.89 17.30 -18.28
C SER A 46 13.97 18.04 -19.08
N ILE A 47 14.16 17.70 -20.36
CA ILE A 47 15.08 18.40 -21.27
C ILE A 47 14.67 19.86 -21.48
N ILE A 48 13.37 20.13 -21.65
CA ILE A 48 12.82 21.49 -21.78
C ILE A 48 13.11 22.30 -20.51
N VAL A 49 12.86 21.75 -19.32
CA VAL A 49 13.15 22.39 -18.03
C VAL A 49 14.65 22.66 -17.86
N ILE A 50 15.53 21.75 -18.27
CA ILE A 50 16.99 21.96 -18.26
C ILE A 50 17.39 23.11 -19.21
N THR A 51 16.81 23.18 -20.40
CA THR A 51 17.12 24.20 -21.41
C THR A 51 16.68 25.60 -20.94
N ILE A 52 15.48 25.70 -20.36
CA ILE A 52 14.97 26.94 -19.76
C ILE A 52 15.87 27.38 -18.58
N ARG A 53 16.23 26.46 -17.68
CA ARG A 53 17.12 26.74 -16.53
C ARG A 53 18.53 27.19 -16.92
N ARG A 54 18.97 26.92 -18.15
CA ARG A 54 20.27 27.36 -18.69
C ARG A 54 20.21 28.70 -19.43
N GLY A 55 19.05 29.33 -19.55
CA GLY A 55 18.88 30.55 -20.37
C GLY A 55 19.12 30.29 -21.86
N GLN A 56 18.82 29.08 -22.34
CA GLN A 56 19.12 28.64 -23.71
C GLN A 56 17.88 28.65 -24.64
N ASN A 57 16.77 29.27 -24.22
CA ASN A 57 15.58 29.48 -25.06
C ASN A 57 14.67 30.59 -24.50
N ASP A 58 14.80 31.81 -25.01
CA ASP A 58 13.94 32.93 -24.61
C ASP A 58 12.56 32.93 -25.31
N ASN A 59 12.40 32.12 -26.37
CA ASN A 59 11.19 32.04 -27.21
C ASN A 59 10.29 30.82 -26.93
N LEU A 60 10.50 30.08 -25.83
CA LEU A 60 9.67 28.92 -25.49
C LEU A 60 8.29 29.37 -24.95
N VAL A 61 7.30 29.47 -25.84
CA VAL A 61 5.92 29.79 -25.49
C VAL A 61 5.33 28.66 -24.64
N ILE A 62 5.17 28.92 -23.35
CA ILE A 62 4.72 27.91 -22.36
C ILE A 62 3.37 27.27 -22.72
N GLN A 63 2.50 27.98 -23.46
CA GLN A 63 1.23 27.42 -23.92
C GLN A 63 1.42 26.24 -24.88
N ASP A 64 2.41 26.27 -25.78
CA ASP A 64 2.63 25.21 -26.76
C ASP A 64 3.10 23.92 -26.09
N ILE A 65 3.87 24.03 -25.01
CA ILE A 65 4.28 22.90 -24.14
C ILE A 65 3.04 22.22 -23.52
N PHE A 66 2.03 22.98 -23.09
CA PHE A 66 0.85 22.42 -22.42
C PHE A 66 -0.29 22.01 -23.37
N TYR A 67 -0.31 22.52 -24.60
CA TYR A 67 -1.32 22.23 -25.64
C TYR A 67 -0.87 21.21 -26.68
N ASP A 68 0.28 20.56 -26.49
CA ASP A 68 0.90 19.62 -27.42
C ASP A 68 -0.03 18.48 -27.90
N GLN A 69 0.23 17.99 -29.10
CA GLN A 69 -0.43 16.81 -29.68
C GLN A 69 -0.08 15.53 -28.92
N GLU A 70 1.13 15.39 -28.38
CA GLU A 70 1.56 14.21 -27.63
C GLU A 70 0.75 14.04 -26.34
N ARG A 71 0.59 15.11 -25.55
CA ARG A 71 -0.28 15.11 -24.36
C ARG A 71 -1.75 14.79 -24.70
N LYS A 72 -2.26 15.30 -25.83
CA LYS A 72 -3.61 14.96 -26.32
C LYS A 72 -3.70 13.49 -26.71
N ALA A 73 -2.70 12.94 -27.38
CA ALA A 73 -2.64 11.52 -27.74
C ALA A 73 -2.61 10.62 -26.49
N ILE A 74 -1.81 10.95 -25.47
CA ILE A 74 -1.77 10.24 -24.19
C ILE A 74 -3.15 10.27 -23.50
N HIS A 75 -3.82 11.43 -23.45
CA HIS A 75 -5.18 11.52 -22.91
C HIS A 75 -6.19 10.68 -23.70
N THR A 76 -6.13 10.68 -25.04
CA THR A 76 -6.99 9.84 -25.89
C THR A 76 -6.76 8.35 -25.62
N ILE A 77 -5.51 7.89 -25.56
CA ILE A 77 -5.17 6.50 -25.26
C ILE A 77 -5.64 6.09 -23.86
N ILE A 78 -5.50 6.96 -22.85
CA ILE A 78 -6.00 6.69 -21.49
C ILE A 78 -7.53 6.59 -21.46
N ASN A 79 -8.25 7.48 -22.16
CA ASN A 79 -9.70 7.46 -22.24
C ASN A 79 -10.21 6.21 -22.98
N ASP A 80 -9.59 5.85 -24.10
CA ASP A 80 -9.91 4.67 -24.89
C ASP A 80 -9.65 3.37 -24.10
N LEU A 81 -8.50 3.26 -23.44
CA LEU A 81 -8.21 2.18 -22.49
C LEU A 81 -9.33 2.10 -21.44
N GLN A 82 -9.71 3.22 -20.81
CA GLN A 82 -10.74 3.25 -19.78
C GLN A 82 -12.11 2.77 -20.31
N GLN A 83 -12.48 3.10 -21.54
CA GLN A 83 -13.71 2.58 -22.17
C GLN A 83 -13.64 1.07 -22.39
N HIS A 84 -12.54 0.56 -22.96
CA HIS A 84 -12.32 -0.88 -23.15
C HIS A 84 -12.37 -1.67 -21.82
N ILE A 85 -11.76 -1.12 -20.76
CA ILE A 85 -11.76 -1.71 -19.41
C ILE A 85 -13.17 -1.74 -18.82
N ASN A 86 -13.90 -0.63 -18.91
CA ASN A 86 -15.26 -0.55 -18.39
C ASN A 86 -16.20 -1.52 -19.12
N SER A 87 -16.03 -1.71 -20.44
CA SER A 87 -16.74 -2.73 -21.22
C SER A 87 -16.45 -4.14 -20.70
N LEU A 88 -15.18 -4.50 -20.47
CA LEU A 88 -14.83 -5.82 -19.93
C LEU A 88 -15.38 -6.06 -18.52
N VAL A 89 -15.33 -5.06 -17.63
CA VAL A 89 -15.90 -5.16 -16.27
C VAL A 89 -17.42 -5.29 -16.31
N TYR A 90 -18.10 -4.50 -17.14
CA TYR A 90 -19.55 -4.61 -17.35
C TYR A 90 -19.95 -6.00 -17.85
N LYS A 91 -19.20 -6.52 -18.83
CA LYS A 91 -19.44 -7.85 -19.42
C LYS A 91 -19.17 -8.98 -18.42
N GLN A 92 -18.11 -8.89 -17.61
CA GLN A 92 -17.87 -9.82 -16.50
C GLN A 92 -19.05 -9.84 -15.52
N ASN A 93 -19.57 -8.66 -15.14
CA ASN A 93 -20.71 -8.56 -14.21
C ASN A 93 -21.97 -9.21 -14.77
N ILE A 94 -22.30 -9.02 -16.05
CA ILE A 94 -23.42 -9.70 -16.72
C ILE A 94 -23.24 -11.22 -16.67
N ILE A 95 -22.07 -11.72 -17.04
CA ILE A 95 -21.79 -13.16 -17.11
C ILE A 95 -21.90 -13.80 -15.72
N THR A 96 -21.32 -13.17 -14.70
CA THR A 96 -21.42 -13.64 -13.31
C THR A 96 -22.86 -13.62 -12.80
N TYR A 97 -23.62 -12.56 -13.10
CA TYR A 97 -25.03 -12.46 -12.74
C TYR A 97 -25.90 -13.54 -13.41
N LEU A 98 -25.70 -13.78 -14.71
CA LEU A 98 -26.41 -14.81 -15.48
C LEU A 98 -26.07 -16.23 -14.98
N GLN A 99 -24.81 -16.48 -14.63
CA GLN A 99 -24.39 -17.75 -14.00
C GLN A 99 -25.07 -17.96 -12.64
N GLN A 100 -25.25 -16.90 -11.84
CA GLN A 100 -26.07 -16.95 -10.61
C GLN A 100 -27.57 -17.18 -10.89
N GLN A 101 -28.04 -16.90 -12.11
CA GLN A 101 -29.40 -17.22 -12.57
C GLN A 101 -29.49 -18.58 -13.30
N SER A 102 -28.48 -19.44 -13.17
CA SER A 102 -28.36 -20.75 -13.82
C SER A 102 -28.23 -20.75 -15.36
N PHE A 103 -27.86 -19.63 -15.97
CA PHE A 103 -27.53 -19.57 -17.40
C PHE A 103 -26.06 -19.97 -17.64
N GLN A 104 -25.83 -20.83 -18.64
CA GLN A 104 -24.50 -21.03 -19.22
C GLN A 104 -24.21 -19.92 -20.25
N TYR A 105 -22.98 -19.42 -20.27
CA TYR A 105 -22.57 -18.38 -21.23
C TYR A 105 -22.04 -19.00 -22.54
N LEU A 106 -22.44 -18.46 -23.68
CA LEU A 106 -22.01 -18.88 -25.01
C LEU A 106 -21.63 -17.64 -25.84
N ASN A 107 -20.37 -17.54 -26.26
CA ASN A 107 -19.92 -16.51 -27.18
C ASN A 107 -20.23 -16.92 -28.63
N VAL A 108 -21.12 -16.20 -29.31
CA VAL A 108 -21.54 -16.55 -30.68
C VAL A 108 -20.44 -16.28 -31.71
N ALA A 109 -19.43 -15.45 -31.39
CA ALA A 109 -18.26 -15.24 -32.25
C ALA A 109 -17.33 -16.45 -32.37
N ASP A 110 -17.50 -17.47 -31.52
CA ASP A 110 -16.78 -18.74 -31.59
C ASP A 110 -17.55 -19.79 -32.44
N LEU A 111 -18.66 -19.39 -33.08
CA LEU A 111 -19.50 -20.20 -33.97
C LEU A 111 -19.53 -19.63 -35.40
N ASN A 112 -19.82 -20.49 -36.39
CA ASN A 112 -19.96 -20.11 -37.79
C ASN A 112 -21.31 -19.43 -38.10
N ILE A 113 -21.65 -18.37 -37.37
CA ILE A 113 -22.84 -17.51 -37.59
C ILE A 113 -22.42 -16.23 -38.30
N ASN A 114 -23.07 -15.92 -39.42
CA ASN A 114 -22.67 -14.88 -40.36
C ASN A 114 -23.84 -13.99 -40.84
N GLN A 115 -23.52 -12.90 -41.53
CA GLN A 115 -24.49 -11.88 -41.98
C GLN A 115 -25.61 -12.41 -42.90
N THR A 116 -25.40 -13.59 -43.53
CA THR A 116 -26.36 -14.27 -44.39
C THR A 116 -27.27 -15.26 -43.65
N ASP A 117 -27.05 -15.49 -42.36
CA ASP A 117 -27.97 -16.26 -41.53
C ASP A 117 -29.31 -15.52 -41.29
N ASN A 118 -30.31 -16.27 -40.87
CA ASN A 118 -31.60 -15.77 -40.40
C ASN A 118 -31.95 -16.43 -39.05
N GLU A 119 -33.02 -15.96 -38.40
CA GLU A 119 -33.44 -16.46 -37.07
C GLU A 119 -33.55 -18.00 -37.02
N LYS A 120 -34.04 -18.65 -38.10
CA LYS A 120 -34.12 -20.11 -38.15
C LYS A 120 -32.73 -20.76 -38.28
N THR A 121 -31.85 -20.29 -39.17
CA THR A 121 -30.51 -20.90 -39.27
C THR A 121 -29.64 -20.64 -38.05
N ILE A 122 -29.93 -19.57 -37.30
CA ILE A 122 -29.38 -19.32 -35.96
C ILE A 122 -29.95 -20.31 -34.93
N GLU A 123 -31.27 -20.53 -34.91
CA GLU A 123 -31.93 -21.53 -34.06
C GLU A 123 -31.36 -22.94 -34.33
N ASP A 124 -31.28 -23.35 -35.61
CA ASP A 124 -30.70 -24.63 -36.04
C ASP A 124 -29.22 -24.78 -35.58
N LYS A 125 -28.40 -23.73 -35.71
CA LYS A 125 -26.96 -23.73 -35.32
C LYS A 125 -26.73 -23.71 -33.80
N LEU A 126 -27.62 -23.11 -33.02
CA LEU A 126 -27.49 -22.95 -31.57
C LEU A 126 -28.17 -24.08 -30.77
N VAL A 127 -29.28 -24.65 -31.27
CA VAL A 127 -30.09 -25.61 -30.50
C VAL A 127 -29.60 -27.07 -30.66
N GLN A 128 -28.90 -27.39 -31.77
CA GLN A 128 -28.14 -28.64 -31.98
C GLN A 128 -28.79 -29.93 -31.43
N HIS A 129 -30.08 -30.14 -31.70
CA HIS A 129 -30.88 -31.30 -31.29
C HIS A 129 -31.05 -31.54 -29.78
N TYR A 130 -30.65 -30.60 -28.91
CA TYR A 130 -30.87 -30.73 -27.46
C TYR A 130 -32.36 -30.52 -27.11
N GLN A 131 -33.00 -31.56 -26.58
CA GLN A 131 -34.33 -31.43 -25.98
C GLN A 131 -34.23 -30.64 -24.66
N HIS A 132 -35.24 -29.81 -24.39
CA HIS A 132 -35.31 -28.94 -23.20
C HIS A 132 -34.23 -27.85 -23.09
N LEU A 133 -33.81 -27.26 -24.21
CA LEU A 133 -32.93 -26.08 -24.22
C LEU A 133 -33.73 -24.77 -24.38
N ARG A 134 -33.32 -23.69 -23.69
CA ARG A 134 -33.73 -22.31 -24.00
C ARG A 134 -32.54 -21.36 -24.01
N ILE A 135 -32.50 -20.48 -25.00
CA ILE A 135 -31.36 -19.63 -25.33
C ILE A 135 -31.81 -18.17 -25.37
N LEU A 136 -31.27 -17.34 -24.49
CA LEU A 136 -31.45 -15.89 -24.47
C LEU A 136 -30.37 -15.24 -25.34
N CYS A 137 -30.76 -14.67 -26.48
CA CYS A 137 -29.86 -14.04 -27.44
C CYS A 137 -29.85 -12.51 -27.23
N SER A 138 -28.68 -11.93 -26.96
CA SER A 138 -28.50 -10.47 -26.85
C SER A 138 -27.09 -10.05 -27.27
N ASN A 139 -26.80 -8.76 -27.22
CA ASN A 139 -25.45 -8.19 -27.29
C ASN A 139 -25.33 -7.03 -26.28
N ASP A 140 -24.10 -6.55 -26.02
CA ASP A 140 -23.83 -5.50 -25.04
C ASP A 140 -24.71 -4.24 -25.27
N THR A 141 -24.96 -3.86 -26.53
CA THR A 141 -25.80 -2.69 -26.89
C THR A 141 -27.26 -2.89 -26.50
N LEU A 142 -27.85 -4.05 -26.83
CA LEU A 142 -29.23 -4.39 -26.48
C LEU A 142 -29.41 -4.55 -24.98
N THR A 143 -28.45 -5.20 -24.31
CA THR A 143 -28.48 -5.43 -22.86
C THR A 143 -28.36 -4.13 -22.06
N ASN A 144 -27.58 -3.15 -22.54
CA ASN A 144 -27.56 -1.80 -21.97
C ASN A 144 -28.87 -1.05 -22.22
N ASN A 145 -29.23 -0.84 -23.49
CA ASN A 145 -30.32 0.05 -23.88
C ASN A 145 -31.70 -0.46 -23.45
N ASN A 146 -31.90 -1.78 -23.48
CA ASN A 146 -33.18 -2.44 -23.18
C ASN A 146 -33.12 -3.27 -21.88
N SER A 147 -32.32 -2.85 -20.91
CA SER A 147 -32.09 -3.56 -19.64
C SER A 147 -33.36 -4.05 -18.91
N GLN A 148 -34.46 -3.28 -18.95
CA GLN A 148 -35.76 -3.71 -18.40
C GLN A 148 -36.36 -4.89 -19.15
N GLU A 149 -36.28 -4.91 -20.48
CA GLU A 149 -36.78 -6.03 -21.30
C GLU A 149 -35.87 -7.25 -21.15
N PHE A 150 -34.56 -7.05 -21.11
CA PHE A 150 -33.58 -8.10 -20.81
C PHE A 150 -33.89 -8.80 -19.48
N GLN A 151 -34.15 -8.02 -18.42
CA GLN A 151 -34.50 -8.57 -17.11
C GLN A 151 -35.86 -9.30 -17.11
N LYS A 152 -36.86 -8.83 -17.87
CA LYS A 152 -38.13 -9.58 -18.03
C LYS A 152 -37.90 -10.93 -18.69
N ARG A 153 -37.07 -11.01 -19.74
CA ARG A 153 -36.75 -12.29 -20.41
C ARG A 153 -36.00 -13.25 -19.50
N ILE A 154 -35.08 -12.76 -18.66
CA ILE A 154 -34.43 -13.55 -17.60
C ILE A 154 -35.47 -14.08 -16.61
N ASN A 155 -36.34 -13.23 -16.07
CA ASN A 155 -37.36 -13.64 -15.10
C ASN A 155 -38.31 -14.71 -15.69
N TYR A 156 -38.80 -14.49 -16.91
CA TYR A 156 -39.66 -15.43 -17.63
C TYR A 156 -38.97 -16.81 -17.83
N LEU A 157 -37.71 -16.83 -18.28
CA LEU A 157 -36.95 -18.07 -18.45
C LEU A 157 -36.70 -18.79 -17.12
N LYS A 158 -36.52 -18.05 -16.01
CA LYS A 158 -36.44 -18.63 -14.66
C LYS A 158 -37.77 -19.24 -14.19
N GLU A 159 -38.90 -18.64 -14.56
CA GLU A 159 -40.23 -19.22 -14.27
C GLU A 159 -40.50 -20.49 -15.10
N GLU A 160 -39.95 -20.61 -16.31
CA GLU A 160 -39.99 -21.85 -17.08
C GLU A 160 -39.08 -22.92 -16.46
N LEU A 161 -37.87 -22.54 -16.02
CA LEU A 161 -36.94 -23.43 -15.31
C LEU A 161 -37.53 -23.95 -13.99
N SER A 162 -38.28 -23.15 -13.24
CA SER A 162 -38.96 -23.61 -12.02
C SER A 162 -40.13 -24.57 -12.28
N LYS A 163 -40.64 -24.62 -13.52
CA LYS A 163 -41.70 -25.55 -13.97
C LYS A 163 -41.15 -26.81 -14.64
N ASN A 164 -39.89 -26.79 -15.10
CA ASN A 164 -39.21 -27.93 -15.70
C ASN A 164 -37.73 -27.99 -15.26
N SER A 165 -37.41 -28.89 -14.33
CA SER A 165 -36.05 -29.11 -13.81
C SER A 165 -35.04 -29.62 -14.84
N ASN A 166 -35.51 -30.12 -16.00
CA ASN A 166 -34.66 -30.60 -17.08
C ASN A 166 -34.36 -29.49 -18.10
N LEU A 167 -34.81 -28.26 -17.86
CA LEU A 167 -34.58 -27.13 -18.75
C LEU A 167 -33.15 -26.59 -18.59
N HIS A 168 -32.41 -26.52 -19.70
CA HIS A 168 -31.10 -25.89 -19.74
C HIS A 168 -31.22 -24.44 -20.28
N LEU A 169 -30.66 -23.48 -19.55
CA LEU A 169 -30.64 -22.07 -19.95
C LEU A 169 -29.25 -21.69 -20.50
N ILE A 170 -29.20 -21.12 -21.70
CA ILE A 170 -27.99 -20.53 -22.29
C ILE A 170 -28.22 -19.03 -22.52
N TYR A 171 -27.19 -18.21 -22.31
CA TYR A 171 -27.09 -16.86 -22.81
C TYR A 171 -26.13 -16.83 -24.00
N ALA A 172 -26.66 -16.56 -25.20
CA ALA A 172 -25.91 -16.44 -26.43
C ALA A 172 -25.56 -14.97 -26.69
N ASP A 173 -24.28 -14.64 -26.59
CA ASP A 173 -23.76 -13.29 -26.79
C ASP A 173 -23.34 -13.05 -28.25
N PHE A 174 -24.06 -12.13 -28.90
CA PHE A 174 -23.82 -11.68 -30.28
C PHE A 174 -22.90 -10.45 -30.37
N THR A 175 -22.36 -9.93 -29.26
CA THR A 175 -21.54 -8.69 -29.26
C THR A 175 -20.35 -8.73 -30.23
N ASP A 176 -19.68 -9.88 -30.33
CA ASP A 176 -18.54 -10.09 -31.22
C ASP A 176 -18.94 -10.87 -32.50
N SER A 177 -20.24 -11.12 -32.72
CA SER A 177 -20.76 -11.80 -33.91
C SER A 177 -20.83 -10.86 -35.11
N SER A 178 -20.66 -11.40 -36.31
CA SER A 178 -20.90 -10.64 -37.54
C SER A 178 -22.40 -10.49 -37.88
N PHE A 179 -23.28 -11.28 -37.28
CA PHE A 179 -24.73 -11.18 -37.50
C PHE A 179 -25.36 -10.00 -36.74
N PRO A 180 -26.10 -9.10 -37.42
CA PRO A 180 -26.64 -7.88 -36.81
C PRO A 180 -27.90 -8.16 -35.98
N LEU A 181 -27.72 -8.66 -34.75
CA LEU A 181 -28.83 -8.86 -33.81
C LEU A 181 -29.42 -7.51 -33.35
N THR A 182 -30.62 -7.18 -33.82
CA THR A 182 -31.33 -5.91 -33.57
C THR A 182 -32.34 -5.94 -32.43
N THR A 183 -32.69 -7.12 -31.91
CA THR A 183 -33.65 -7.30 -30.81
C THR A 183 -33.22 -8.45 -29.89
N ILE A 184 -33.70 -8.46 -28.65
CA ILE A 184 -33.44 -9.55 -27.70
C ILE A 184 -34.37 -10.72 -28.07
N LEU A 185 -33.79 -11.85 -28.49
CA LEU A 185 -34.53 -13.04 -28.90
C LEU A 185 -34.46 -14.13 -27.82
N VAL A 186 -35.44 -15.03 -27.82
CA VAL A 186 -35.45 -16.23 -26.98
C VAL A 186 -35.77 -17.43 -27.88
N LEU A 187 -34.82 -18.35 -28.00
CA LEU A 187 -34.89 -19.51 -28.88
C LEU A 187 -34.99 -20.82 -28.06
N PRO A 188 -35.58 -21.91 -28.61
CA PRO A 188 -36.48 -21.90 -29.76
C PRO A 188 -37.70 -21.01 -29.54
N SER A 189 -38.22 -20.45 -30.63
CA SER A 189 -39.25 -19.40 -30.68
C SER A 189 -40.69 -19.89 -30.37
N SER A 190 -40.82 -20.74 -29.36
CA SER A 190 -42.07 -21.25 -28.74
C SER A 190 -43.18 -21.65 -29.72
N LYS A 191 -42.84 -22.40 -30.77
CA LYS A 191 -43.81 -23.04 -31.70
C LYS A 191 -43.78 -24.57 -31.64
N GLN A 192 -43.88 -25.12 -30.44
CA GLN A 192 -44.39 -26.47 -30.23
C GLN A 192 -45.68 -26.37 -29.41
N THR A 193 -46.80 -26.29 -30.10
CA THR A 193 -48.14 -26.33 -29.52
C THR A 193 -48.47 -27.74 -29.07
N HIS A 194 -48.59 -27.95 -27.77
CA HIS A 194 -49.63 -28.83 -27.23
C HIS A 194 -50.46 -28.02 -26.24
N ASN A 195 -51.78 -28.23 -26.28
CA ASN A 195 -52.76 -27.48 -25.50
C ASN A 195 -52.61 -27.85 -24.01
N ASP A 196 -52.93 -27.00 -23.03
CA ASP A 196 -54.33 -26.65 -22.73
C ASP A 196 -54.49 -25.39 -21.83
N ILE A 197 -55.41 -24.52 -22.25
CA ILE A 197 -56.52 -23.96 -21.45
C ILE A 197 -56.26 -22.85 -20.38
N ASN A 198 -57.09 -21.79 -20.48
CA ASN A 198 -57.48 -20.74 -19.51
C ASN A 198 -56.55 -19.55 -19.18
N ASP A 199 -56.85 -18.44 -19.84
CA ASP A 199 -57.39 -17.19 -19.26
C ASP A 199 -56.70 -16.46 -18.09
N TYR A 200 -56.17 -15.28 -18.42
CA TYR A 200 -56.03 -14.14 -17.51
C TYR A 200 -57.33 -13.32 -17.46
N PRO A 201 -57.76 -12.86 -16.27
CA PRO A 201 -58.45 -11.59 -16.10
C PRO A 201 -57.55 -10.53 -15.40
N PRO A 202 -57.79 -9.21 -15.60
CA PRO A 202 -56.79 -8.17 -15.30
C PRO A 202 -57.13 -7.25 -14.10
N SER A 203 -56.26 -6.25 -13.89
CA SER A 203 -56.38 -5.10 -12.95
C SER A 203 -56.04 -5.43 -11.47
N ARG A 204 -55.77 -4.46 -10.58
CA ARG A 204 -56.14 -3.03 -10.56
C ARG A 204 -55.14 -2.16 -9.78
N LEU A 205 -55.20 -0.83 -9.98
CA LEU A 205 -54.48 0.15 -9.15
C LEU A 205 -55.11 0.28 -7.76
N THR A 206 -54.29 0.62 -6.75
CA THR A 206 -54.63 1.62 -5.72
C THR A 206 -53.37 2.24 -5.13
N ALA A 207 -53.46 3.46 -4.59
CA ALA A 207 -52.38 4.16 -3.91
C ALA A 207 -52.80 4.54 -2.48
N ALA A 208 -51.83 4.74 -1.59
CA ALA A 208 -52.03 5.36 -0.29
C ALA A 208 -50.77 6.15 0.13
N VAL A 209 -50.98 7.32 0.74
CA VAL A 209 -49.94 8.16 1.35
C VAL A 209 -50.16 8.16 2.85
N ALA A 210 -49.09 8.07 3.64
CA ALA A 210 -49.12 8.37 5.08
C ALA A 210 -47.78 9.01 5.51
N THR A 211 -47.87 10.10 6.26
CA THR A 211 -46.74 10.89 6.78
C THR A 211 -46.72 10.86 8.30
N SER A 212 -45.56 10.65 8.93
CA SER A 212 -45.34 11.08 10.32
C SER A 212 -43.86 11.09 10.76
N THR A 213 -43.38 12.28 11.11
CA THR A 213 -42.39 12.61 12.16
C THR A 213 -43.12 13.59 13.13
N PRO A 214 -42.71 13.85 14.39
CA PRO A 214 -41.34 14.08 14.92
C PRO A 214 -41.08 13.25 16.23
N SER A 215 -40.21 13.54 17.21
CA SER A 215 -39.43 14.74 17.64
C SER A 215 -38.35 14.40 18.70
N SER A 216 -37.25 15.19 18.75
CA SER A 216 -36.49 15.69 19.94
C SER A 216 -36.01 14.68 21.04
N THR A 217 -35.23 14.94 22.11
CA THR A 217 -34.56 16.10 22.80
C THR A 217 -33.61 15.51 23.89
N GLU A 218 -32.49 16.06 24.38
CA GLU A 218 -31.44 16.99 23.87
C GLU A 218 -30.26 17.15 24.90
N HIS A 219 -29.26 18.02 24.63
CA HIS A 219 -28.17 18.47 25.57
C HIS A 219 -27.09 17.44 26.00
N GLN A 220 -25.91 17.78 26.58
CA GLN A 220 -25.47 18.96 27.36
C GLN A 220 -23.95 19.31 27.17
N LYS A 221 -23.42 20.36 27.85
CA LYS A 221 -22.04 20.93 27.69
C LYS A 221 -21.23 21.06 29.00
N SER A 222 -19.89 21.00 28.88
CA SER A 222 -18.84 21.44 29.84
C SER A 222 -17.55 21.77 29.04
N ILE A 223 -16.62 22.70 29.35
CA ILE A 223 -16.52 23.79 30.35
C ILE A 223 -16.36 23.30 31.79
N LEU A 224 -15.23 23.46 32.51
CA LEU A 224 -13.88 24.08 32.29
C LEU A 224 -12.81 23.18 33.01
N GLN A 225 -11.52 23.47 33.28
CA GLN A 225 -10.70 24.70 33.34
C GLN A 225 -9.20 24.43 33.02
N SER A 226 -8.31 25.41 33.24
CA SER A 226 -6.89 25.47 32.82
C SER A 226 -5.85 25.26 33.95
N VAL A 227 -4.69 24.65 33.61
CA VAL A 227 -3.39 24.88 34.27
C VAL A 227 -2.31 25.00 33.19
N ASN A 228 -1.35 25.90 33.35
CA ASN A 228 -0.36 26.24 32.32
C ASN A 228 0.84 25.27 32.29
N ALA A 229 1.27 24.90 31.09
CA ALA A 229 2.63 24.43 30.79
C ALA A 229 3.13 25.20 29.55
N THR A 230 4.40 25.61 29.55
CA THR A 230 4.92 26.58 28.56
C THR A 230 5.34 25.94 27.25
N ASP A 231 4.80 26.44 26.14
CA ASP A 231 5.23 26.13 24.78
C ASP A 231 6.58 26.79 24.46
N PRO A 232 7.63 26.04 24.04
CA PRO A 232 8.93 26.59 23.68
C PRO A 232 9.02 26.93 22.18
N SER A 233 8.02 27.63 21.63
CA SER A 233 8.23 28.37 20.38
C SER A 233 9.09 29.61 20.69
N THR A 234 10.22 29.73 19.98
CA THR A 234 11.30 30.73 20.17
C THR A 234 12.23 30.55 21.39
N SER A 235 13.36 29.85 21.17
CA SER A 235 14.61 30.13 21.90
C SER A 235 15.84 29.94 21.00
N SER A 236 16.56 31.04 20.76
CA SER A 236 17.95 31.18 20.28
C SER A 236 18.70 29.96 19.70
N THR A 237 19.27 30.14 18.51
CA THR A 237 20.34 29.30 17.94
C THR A 237 21.61 29.28 18.79
N SER A 238 21.69 28.36 19.75
CA SER A 238 22.96 27.92 20.32
C SER A 238 23.65 26.98 19.33
N GLN A 239 24.57 27.50 18.52
CA GLN A 239 25.45 26.69 17.68
C GLN A 239 26.44 25.90 18.56
N SER A 240 26.01 24.75 19.07
CA SER A 240 26.94 23.76 19.65
C SER A 240 27.84 23.24 18.53
N THR A 241 29.14 23.48 18.64
CA THR A 241 30.13 22.96 17.69
C THR A 241 30.07 21.42 17.64
N PRO A 242 30.12 20.79 16.45
CA PRO A 242 29.97 19.35 16.34
C PRO A 242 31.21 18.65 16.91
N SER A 243 31.09 18.07 18.11
CA SER A 243 32.10 17.19 18.67
C SER A 243 32.24 15.93 17.80
N VAL A 244 33.46 15.65 17.37
CA VAL A 244 33.77 14.61 16.36
C VAL A 244 33.50 13.18 16.87
N ASN A 245 33.28 13.01 18.17
CA ASN A 245 33.11 11.72 18.85
C ASN A 245 31.63 11.31 19.05
N THR A 246 30.74 11.70 18.12
CA THR A 246 29.36 11.16 18.09
C THR A 246 29.27 10.00 17.10
N ILE A 247 28.69 8.88 17.51
CA ILE A 247 28.39 7.74 16.64
C ILE A 247 26.91 7.78 16.29
N ASN A 248 26.57 8.23 15.08
CA ASN A 248 25.21 8.30 14.58
C ASN A 248 24.80 6.96 13.94
N ILE A 249 23.88 6.24 14.56
CA ILE A 249 23.26 5.01 14.02
C ILE A 249 21.81 5.32 13.63
N LEU A 250 21.48 5.17 12.36
CA LEU A 250 20.09 5.18 11.86
C LEU A 250 19.50 3.77 11.96
N LEU A 251 18.34 3.61 12.61
CA LEU A 251 17.57 2.36 12.56
C LEU A 251 16.48 2.46 11.49
N LEU A 252 16.31 1.42 10.68
CA LEU A 252 15.23 1.32 9.69
C LEU A 252 14.62 -0.08 9.77
N GLY A 253 13.29 -0.20 9.62
CA GLY A 253 12.63 -1.50 9.69
C GLY A 253 11.11 -1.38 9.80
N GLU A 254 10.41 -2.47 9.46
CA GLU A 254 8.94 -2.52 9.42
C GLU A 254 8.28 -2.15 10.75
N THR A 255 7.02 -1.70 10.70
CA THR A 255 6.19 -1.57 11.89
C THR A 255 6.07 -2.93 12.60
N GLY A 256 6.23 -2.96 13.93
CA GLY A 256 6.23 -4.21 14.69
C GLY A 256 7.49 -5.09 14.52
N VAL A 257 8.56 -4.64 13.84
CA VAL A 257 9.85 -5.35 13.82
C VAL A 257 10.61 -5.26 15.15
N GLY A 258 10.19 -4.37 16.06
CA GLY A 258 10.75 -4.24 17.41
C GLY A 258 11.82 -3.16 17.59
N LYS A 259 11.86 -2.11 16.74
CA LYS A 259 12.88 -1.04 16.79
C LYS A 259 12.98 -0.38 18.18
N SER A 260 11.86 0.08 18.73
CA SER A 260 11.80 0.77 20.02
C SER A 260 12.22 -0.15 21.18
N THR A 261 11.84 -1.43 21.13
CA THR A 261 12.27 -2.46 22.08
C THR A 261 13.78 -2.74 21.95
N PHE A 262 14.31 -2.83 20.73
CA PHE A 262 15.74 -3.02 20.46
C PHE A 262 16.57 -1.85 20.99
N ILE A 263 16.12 -0.59 20.87
CA ILE A 263 16.83 0.58 21.42
C ILE A 263 17.03 0.43 22.93
N ASN A 264 15.96 0.12 23.66
CA ASN A 264 16.03 -0.10 25.11
C ASN A 264 16.90 -1.31 25.47
N ALA A 265 16.73 -2.44 24.77
CA ALA A 265 17.52 -3.65 24.99
C ALA A 265 19.01 -3.41 24.76
N PHE A 266 19.38 -2.81 23.62
CA PHE A 266 20.75 -2.56 23.18
C PHE A 266 21.55 -1.70 24.17
N VAL A 267 20.99 -0.58 24.67
CA VAL A 267 21.70 0.24 25.67
C VAL A 267 21.86 -0.45 27.03
N ASN A 268 20.95 -1.36 27.39
CA ASN A 268 21.12 -2.20 28.58
C ASN A 268 22.14 -3.32 28.35
N TYR A 269 22.23 -3.90 27.16
CA TYR A 269 23.26 -4.89 26.80
C TYR A 269 24.66 -4.26 26.74
N LEU A 270 24.80 -3.01 26.30
CA LEU A 270 26.05 -2.26 26.37
C LEU A 270 26.45 -1.89 27.81
N LYS A 271 25.47 -1.55 28.67
CA LYS A 271 25.72 -1.17 30.07
C LYS A 271 25.96 -2.36 31.00
N PHE A 272 25.29 -3.49 30.80
CA PHE A 272 25.29 -4.62 31.73
C PHE A 272 25.70 -5.91 31.02
N GLY A 273 26.96 -6.31 31.19
CA GLY A 273 27.50 -7.54 30.62
C GLY A 273 26.91 -8.87 31.15
N SER A 274 25.94 -8.85 32.06
CA SER A 274 25.16 -10.02 32.45
C SER A 274 23.78 -9.64 33.03
N LEU A 275 22.81 -10.55 32.93
CA LEU A 275 21.43 -10.34 33.38
C LEU A 275 21.34 -10.07 34.89
N GLU A 276 22.12 -10.76 35.72
CA GLU A 276 22.17 -10.50 37.17
C GLU A 276 22.70 -9.10 37.52
N LYS A 277 23.63 -8.53 36.71
CA LYS A 277 24.06 -7.13 36.86
C LYS A 277 22.97 -6.15 36.42
N ALA A 278 22.18 -6.49 35.41
CA ALA A 278 21.04 -5.68 34.97
C ALA A 278 19.87 -5.72 35.96
N ARG A 279 19.64 -6.88 36.62
CA ARG A 279 18.63 -7.10 37.67
C ARG A 279 18.92 -6.35 38.96
N THR A 280 20.20 -6.28 39.36
CA THR A 280 20.66 -5.57 40.56
C THR A 280 20.95 -4.09 40.32
N GLY A 281 21.25 -3.69 39.08
CA GLY A 281 21.38 -2.30 38.66
C GLY A 281 20.04 -1.60 38.39
N LYS A 282 20.11 -0.34 37.98
CA LYS A 282 18.97 0.41 37.42
C LYS A 282 19.00 0.32 35.87
N PRO A 283 18.04 -0.37 35.23
CA PRO A 283 17.93 -0.39 33.77
C PRO A 283 17.74 1.01 33.20
N ILE A 284 18.19 1.18 31.96
CA ILE A 284 17.94 2.40 31.18
C ILE A 284 16.63 2.23 30.41
N ILE A 285 15.82 3.28 30.41
CA ILE A 285 14.61 3.41 29.60
C ILE A 285 14.79 4.69 28.78
N LEU A 286 14.85 4.55 27.47
CA LEU A 286 14.89 5.68 26.52
C LEU A 286 13.52 5.92 25.90
N ILE A 287 12.73 4.85 25.78
CA ILE A 287 11.38 4.83 25.20
C ILE A 287 10.46 4.08 26.16
N PRO A 288 9.30 4.61 26.56
CA PRO A 288 8.32 3.85 27.33
C PRO A 288 7.91 2.58 26.57
N VAL A 289 7.74 1.46 27.27
CA VAL A 289 7.28 0.19 26.67
C VAL A 289 6.08 -0.37 27.42
N SER A 290 5.17 -0.97 26.65
CA SER A 290 3.96 -1.64 27.12
C SER A 290 3.79 -2.93 26.32
N PHE A 291 3.75 -4.09 26.97
CA PHE A 291 3.58 -5.39 26.31
C PHE A 291 2.88 -6.41 27.22
N ILE A 292 2.24 -7.41 26.62
CA ILE A 292 1.64 -8.53 27.37
C ILE A 292 2.69 -9.62 27.61
N VAL A 293 2.59 -10.27 28.78
CA VAL A 293 3.20 -11.56 29.11
C VAL A 293 2.09 -12.48 29.59
N THR A 294 2.03 -13.71 29.08
CA THR A 294 1.08 -14.74 29.51
C THR A 294 1.73 -15.67 30.53
N VAL A 295 1.06 -15.98 31.64
CA VAL A 295 1.60 -16.80 32.74
C VAL A 295 0.69 -17.98 33.04
N GLY A 296 1.30 -19.15 33.34
CA GLY A 296 0.60 -20.36 33.76
C GLY A 296 -0.23 -21.06 32.66
N ASP A 297 -0.78 -22.22 33.00
CA ASP A 297 -1.50 -23.11 32.06
C ASP A 297 -2.77 -22.48 31.46
N ASN A 298 -3.31 -21.45 32.12
CA ASN A 298 -4.50 -20.70 31.67
C ASN A 298 -4.15 -19.50 30.76
N PHE A 299 -2.86 -19.23 30.50
CA PHE A 299 -2.37 -18.08 29.74
C PHE A 299 -2.81 -16.72 30.32
N GLU A 300 -2.68 -16.52 31.63
CA GLU A 300 -3.13 -15.30 32.32
C GLU A 300 -2.36 -14.07 31.82
N GLU A 301 -3.09 -13.08 31.28
CA GLU A 301 -2.49 -11.91 30.61
C GLU A 301 -2.06 -10.81 31.61
N HIS A 302 -0.75 -10.60 31.74
CA HIS A 302 -0.17 -9.49 32.49
C HIS A 302 0.33 -8.40 31.54
N ILE A 303 -0.22 -7.17 31.67
CA ILE A 303 0.27 -6.00 30.93
C ILE A 303 1.47 -5.40 31.67
N VAL A 304 2.67 -5.70 31.19
CA VAL A 304 3.93 -5.13 31.66
C VAL A 304 4.09 -3.72 31.11
N LYS A 305 4.41 -2.75 31.98
CA LYS A 305 4.71 -1.36 31.60
C LYS A 305 6.04 -0.90 32.19
N PHE A 306 6.76 -0.03 31.47
CA PHE A 306 8.05 0.48 31.92
C PHE A 306 8.34 1.86 31.31
N GLY A 307 8.61 2.85 32.16
CA GLY A 307 8.71 4.26 31.78
C GLY A 307 7.38 5.01 31.93
N ASN A 308 7.45 6.35 32.02
CA ASN A 308 6.28 7.20 32.13
C ASN A 308 5.61 7.38 30.76
N ILE A 309 4.27 7.28 30.71
CA ILE A 309 3.47 7.50 29.52
C ILE A 309 2.96 8.95 29.55
N ASP A 310 3.84 9.89 29.21
CA ASP A 310 3.53 11.33 29.22
C ASP A 310 2.93 11.77 27.86
N ASN A 311 2.12 12.84 27.86
CA ASN A 311 1.41 13.33 26.67
C ASN A 311 2.32 13.83 25.52
N SER A 312 3.64 13.81 25.69
CA SER A 312 4.66 14.09 24.66
C SER A 312 5.15 12.83 23.93
N ASN A 313 4.44 11.71 24.03
CA ASN A 313 4.84 10.45 23.40
C ASN A 313 4.89 10.56 21.86
N ASN A 314 6.03 10.17 21.31
CA ASN A 314 6.27 9.99 19.88
C ASN A 314 5.91 8.55 19.41
N GLU A 315 5.46 7.72 20.34
CA GLU A 315 5.00 6.35 20.12
C GLU A 315 3.48 6.33 20.29
N ASP A 316 2.81 5.72 19.33
CA ASP A 316 1.43 5.25 19.46
C ASP A 316 1.44 3.89 20.18
N PHE A 317 0.48 3.71 21.08
CA PHE A 317 0.34 2.58 22.00
C PHE A 317 -1.10 2.03 22.04
N ASP A 318 -1.94 2.33 21.04
CA ASP A 318 -3.34 1.87 20.97
C ASP A 318 -3.49 0.34 21.13
N HIS A 319 -2.44 -0.44 20.84
CA HIS A 319 -2.36 -1.88 21.09
C HIS A 319 -1.10 -2.26 21.91
N PRO A 320 -1.24 -2.98 23.04
CA PRO A 320 -0.11 -3.50 23.81
C PRO A 320 0.85 -4.34 22.94
N GLY A 321 2.16 -4.12 23.12
CA GLY A 321 3.21 -4.78 22.32
C GLY A 321 3.47 -4.16 20.96
N GLN A 322 2.66 -3.19 20.50
CA GLN A 322 2.85 -2.48 19.23
C GLN A 322 3.26 -1.03 19.48
N SER A 323 4.55 -0.80 19.72
CA SER A 323 5.14 0.55 19.72
C SER A 323 5.22 1.04 18.28
N VAL A 324 4.46 2.07 17.92
CA VAL A 324 4.48 2.65 16.56
C VAL A 324 4.98 4.10 16.63
N THR A 325 6.28 4.25 16.39
CA THR A 325 7.00 5.52 16.25
C THR A 325 6.37 6.40 15.15
N GLN A 326 5.92 7.60 15.50
CA GLN A 326 5.18 8.50 14.58
C GLN A 326 6.09 9.51 13.85
N ARG A 327 7.23 9.90 14.43
CA ARG A 327 8.26 10.75 13.79
C ARG A 327 9.67 10.29 14.18
N CYS A 328 10.67 10.72 13.41
CA CYS A 328 12.08 10.41 13.68
C CYS A 328 12.56 11.08 14.96
N LYS A 329 13.30 10.35 15.81
CA LYS A 329 13.76 10.83 17.12
C LYS A 329 15.13 10.25 17.47
N SER A 330 16.06 11.11 17.89
CA SER A 330 17.36 10.69 18.41
C SER A 330 17.31 10.43 19.91
N TYR A 331 17.96 9.36 20.32
CA TYR A 331 18.27 9.05 21.71
C TYR A 331 19.79 9.05 21.90
N LEU A 332 20.28 9.70 22.96
CA LEU A 332 21.70 9.83 23.26
C LEU A 332 22.07 8.90 24.42
N PHE A 333 23.19 8.19 24.26
CA PHE A 333 23.76 7.29 25.26
C PHE A 333 25.28 7.45 25.27
N HIS A 334 25.88 7.69 26.43
CA HIS A 334 27.33 7.80 26.56
C HIS A 334 27.93 6.40 26.73
N LEU A 335 28.93 6.07 25.89
CA LEU A 335 29.60 4.77 25.88
C LEU A 335 30.69 4.66 26.95
N ASP A 336 31.11 5.79 27.50
CA ASP A 336 32.12 5.93 28.55
C ASP A 336 31.65 6.88 29.67
N GLU A 337 32.12 6.65 30.89
CA GLU A 337 31.78 7.50 32.06
C GLU A 337 32.36 8.93 31.94
N THR A 338 33.34 9.11 31.05
CA THR A 338 33.93 10.40 30.67
C THR A 338 33.05 11.21 29.71
N ASN A 339 31.96 10.65 29.19
CA ASN A 339 31.06 11.23 28.17
C ASN A 339 31.79 11.67 26.87
N THR A 340 32.98 11.11 26.63
CA THR A 340 33.86 11.42 25.50
C THR A 340 33.46 10.69 24.22
N ASN A 341 32.68 9.61 24.30
CA ASN A 341 32.11 8.91 23.15
C ASN A 341 30.59 8.80 23.30
N THR A 342 29.84 9.48 22.43
CA THR A 342 28.37 9.53 22.51
C THR A 342 27.75 8.76 21.37
N LEU A 343 27.03 7.69 21.69
CA LEU A 343 26.15 6.98 20.77
C LEU A 343 24.85 7.79 20.59
N ARG A 344 24.50 8.09 19.34
CA ARG A 344 23.19 8.64 18.95
C ARG A 344 22.45 7.58 18.14
N ILE A 345 21.39 7.02 18.72
CA ILE A 345 20.50 6.09 18.02
C ILE A 345 19.32 6.90 17.49
N ILE A 346 19.15 6.91 16.18
CA ILE A 346 18.07 7.61 15.48
C ILE A 346 16.98 6.58 15.19
N ASP A 347 15.89 6.66 15.93
CA ASP A 347 14.69 5.87 15.71
C ASP A 347 13.82 6.51 14.63
N THR A 348 13.06 5.68 13.92
CA THR A 348 12.23 6.11 12.77
C THR A 348 10.84 5.48 12.79
N PRO A 349 9.85 6.11 12.14
CA PRO A 349 8.63 5.42 11.78
C PRO A 349 8.90 4.10 11.04
N GLY A 350 7.97 3.15 11.19
CA GLY A 350 7.99 1.94 10.38
C GLY A 350 7.52 2.19 8.95
N PHE A 351 7.92 1.30 8.04
CA PHE A 351 7.34 1.17 6.71
C PHE A 351 6.46 -0.09 6.64
N GLY A 352 5.49 -0.11 5.74
CA GLY A 352 4.45 -1.14 5.67
C GLY A 352 3.35 -0.93 6.71
N ASP A 353 3.04 0.33 7.04
CA ASP A 353 1.98 0.70 7.99
C ASP A 353 0.58 0.29 7.47
N THR A 354 -0.34 -0.07 8.36
CA THR A 354 -1.75 -0.37 8.02
C THR A 354 -2.46 0.83 7.38
N ARG A 355 -1.97 2.05 7.67
CA ARG A 355 -2.39 3.32 7.06
C ARG A 355 -2.01 3.46 5.57
N GLY A 356 -1.10 2.62 5.06
CA GLY A 356 -0.86 2.40 3.64
C GLY A 356 0.11 3.37 2.93
N LEU A 357 0.16 3.24 1.60
CA LEU A 357 1.20 3.81 0.72
C LEU A 357 1.48 5.32 0.87
N GLU A 358 0.48 6.12 1.25
CA GLU A 358 0.66 7.57 1.42
C GLU A 358 1.35 7.88 2.76
N GLN A 359 1.02 7.14 3.82
CA GLN A 359 1.73 7.20 5.10
C GLN A 359 3.19 6.73 4.97
N ASP A 360 3.46 5.67 4.20
CA ASP A 360 4.83 5.19 3.99
C ASP A 360 5.72 6.23 3.27
N ASN A 361 5.16 6.96 2.29
CA ASN A 361 5.87 8.06 1.62
C ASN A 361 6.15 9.22 2.57
N PHE A 362 5.18 9.60 3.40
CA PHE A 362 5.32 10.66 4.41
C PHE A 362 6.34 10.28 5.50
N ASN A 363 6.28 9.04 5.98
CA ASN A 363 7.28 8.45 6.88
C ASN A 363 8.69 8.53 6.26
N MET A 364 8.81 8.24 4.96
CA MET A 364 10.09 8.35 4.25
C MET A 364 10.56 9.79 4.08
N GLN A 365 9.68 10.74 3.73
CA GLN A 365 10.01 12.17 3.69
C GLN A 365 10.58 12.62 5.05
N HIS A 366 9.93 12.31 6.17
CA HIS A 366 10.42 12.61 7.52
C HIS A 366 11.74 11.91 7.88
N ILE A 367 11.99 10.68 7.44
CA ILE A 367 13.29 10.01 7.61
C ILE A 367 14.39 10.79 6.89
N LEU A 368 14.14 11.21 5.66
CA LEU A 368 15.11 11.91 4.82
C LEU A 368 15.35 13.35 5.29
N GLU A 369 14.31 14.07 5.70
CA GLU A 369 14.42 15.36 6.40
C GLU A 369 15.28 15.25 7.65
N TYR A 370 15.08 14.21 8.47
CA TYR A 370 15.86 14.02 9.70
C TYR A 370 17.34 13.75 9.39
N ILE A 371 17.62 12.88 8.41
CA ILE A 371 18.98 12.56 7.94
C ILE A 371 19.68 13.82 7.40
N ASN A 372 18.99 14.66 6.62
CA ASN A 372 19.55 15.89 6.06
C ASN A 372 19.98 16.93 7.13
N ASN A 373 19.50 16.81 8.38
CA ASN A 373 19.92 17.68 9.49
C ASN A 373 21.15 17.14 10.26
N LEU A 374 21.78 16.05 9.79
CA LEU A 374 22.97 15.46 10.39
C LEU A 374 24.22 15.79 9.56
N THR A 375 25.37 15.93 10.22
CA THR A 375 26.65 16.14 9.52
C THR A 375 27.22 14.84 8.93
N HIS A 376 26.85 13.70 9.50
CA HIS A 376 27.31 12.37 9.09
C HIS A 376 26.43 11.26 9.66
N LEU A 377 26.51 10.07 9.06
CA LEU A 377 26.09 8.79 9.62
C LEU A 377 27.31 7.88 9.81
N ASN A 378 27.28 7.05 10.86
CA ASN A 378 28.25 5.98 11.05
C ASN A 378 27.66 4.65 10.59
N ALA A 379 26.40 4.36 10.93
CA ALA A 379 25.73 3.13 10.55
C ALA A 379 24.27 3.36 10.12
N ILE A 380 23.80 2.50 9.22
CA ILE A 380 22.41 2.38 8.79
C ILE A 380 22.01 0.93 9.02
N CYS A 381 21.30 0.67 10.10
CA CYS A 381 20.92 -0.65 10.56
C CYS A 381 19.51 -0.99 10.08
N PHE A 382 19.39 -1.90 9.11
CA PHE A 382 18.11 -2.50 8.73
C PHE A 382 17.75 -3.62 9.71
N LEU A 383 16.71 -3.37 10.51
CA LEU A 383 16.12 -4.33 11.43
C LEU A 383 15.12 -5.22 10.70
N LEU A 384 15.30 -6.53 10.84
CA LEU A 384 14.53 -7.59 10.18
C LEU A 384 14.18 -8.69 11.19
N LYS A 385 13.15 -9.50 10.90
CA LYS A 385 12.92 -10.80 11.57
C LYS A 385 13.47 -11.91 10.67
N PRO A 386 14.14 -12.96 11.20
CA PRO A 386 14.83 -13.96 10.38
C PRO A 386 13.91 -15.00 9.72
N ASN A 387 12.66 -15.10 10.19
CA ASN A 387 11.68 -16.09 9.70
C ASN A 387 10.81 -15.55 8.54
N THR A 388 11.24 -14.44 7.91
CA THR A 388 10.50 -13.74 6.85
C THR A 388 10.89 -14.31 5.49
N SER A 389 10.18 -15.35 5.03
CA SER A 389 10.44 -16.05 3.76
C SER A 389 10.11 -15.25 2.49
N ARG A 390 9.42 -14.10 2.63
CA ARG A 390 9.14 -13.15 1.54
C ARG A 390 9.34 -11.73 2.04
N LEU A 391 10.37 -11.06 1.55
CA LEU A 391 10.57 -9.63 1.83
C LEU A 391 9.47 -8.79 1.18
N ASN A 392 9.04 -7.78 1.93
CA ASN A 392 7.89 -6.95 1.58
C ASN A 392 8.21 -5.98 0.43
N ILE A 393 7.20 -5.63 -0.37
CA ILE A 393 7.32 -4.62 -1.43
C ILE A 393 7.68 -3.25 -0.82
N PHE A 394 7.16 -2.94 0.37
CA PHE A 394 7.49 -1.72 1.10
C PHE A 394 8.97 -1.64 1.50
N PHE A 395 9.58 -2.76 1.92
CA PHE A 395 11.03 -2.81 2.19
C PHE A 395 11.86 -2.52 0.93
N ARG A 396 11.48 -3.11 -0.22
CA ARG A 396 12.12 -2.83 -1.51
C ARG A 396 12.01 -1.35 -1.89
N THR A 397 10.85 -0.73 -1.67
CA THR A 397 10.61 0.70 -1.92
C THR A 397 11.44 1.59 -0.99
N CYS A 398 11.41 1.33 0.34
CA CYS A 398 12.21 2.05 1.34
C CYS A 398 13.70 2.04 0.99
N ILE A 399 14.27 0.88 0.67
CA ILE A 399 15.67 0.73 0.27
C ILE A 399 15.97 1.51 -1.02
N THR A 400 15.07 1.47 -2.00
CA THR A 400 15.24 2.20 -3.28
C THR A 400 15.17 3.72 -3.05
N GLN A 401 14.27 4.20 -2.20
CA GLN A 401 14.15 5.63 -1.86
C GLN A 401 15.38 6.12 -1.08
N LEU A 402 15.85 5.36 -0.09
CA LEU A 402 17.05 5.70 0.68
C LEU A 402 18.30 5.78 -0.20
N PHE A 403 18.55 4.77 -1.05
CA PHE A 403 19.65 4.80 -2.04
C PHE A 403 19.41 5.74 -3.24
N SER A 404 18.30 6.49 -3.26
CA SER A 404 18.12 7.61 -4.20
C SER A 404 18.65 8.94 -3.63
N LEU A 405 19.01 8.98 -2.34
CA LEU A 405 19.63 10.13 -1.67
C LEU A 405 21.04 9.83 -1.13
N LEU A 406 21.27 8.62 -0.65
CA LEU A 406 22.61 8.14 -0.32
C LEU A 406 23.31 7.67 -1.59
N ASP A 407 24.57 8.10 -1.76
CA ASP A 407 25.41 7.60 -2.85
C ASP A 407 25.96 6.18 -2.56
N ARG A 408 26.78 5.63 -3.48
CA ARG A 408 27.40 4.31 -3.27
C ARG A 408 28.40 4.25 -2.12
N ASN A 409 28.92 5.38 -1.63
CA ASN A 409 29.88 5.38 -0.53
C ASN A 409 29.20 4.95 0.79
N ALA A 410 27.91 5.25 0.94
CA ALA A 410 27.10 4.79 2.07
C ALA A 410 26.88 3.27 2.13
N PHE A 411 27.20 2.52 1.07
CA PHE A 411 26.94 1.07 1.02
C PHE A 411 27.75 0.30 2.08
N ASN A 412 28.93 0.80 2.47
CA ASN A 412 29.74 0.22 3.54
C ASN A 412 29.21 0.54 4.96
N ASN A 413 28.28 1.49 5.08
CA ASN A 413 27.61 1.84 6.33
C ASN A 413 26.35 0.98 6.59
N ILE A 414 25.97 0.14 5.62
CA ILE A 414 24.77 -0.70 5.70
C ILE A 414 25.05 -1.93 6.56
N ILE A 415 24.24 -2.09 7.60
CA ILE A 415 24.31 -3.17 8.57
C ILE A 415 22.93 -3.85 8.63
N PHE A 416 22.91 -5.17 8.77
CA PHE A 416 21.67 -5.94 8.90
C PHE A 416 21.55 -6.50 10.32
N CYS A 417 20.47 -6.17 11.02
CA CYS A 417 20.21 -6.56 12.40
C CYS A 417 18.96 -7.45 12.45
N PHE A 418 19.14 -8.73 12.80
CA PHE A 418 18.02 -9.65 12.95
C PHE A 418 17.52 -9.64 14.39
N THR A 419 16.25 -9.28 14.57
CA THR A 419 15.52 -9.28 15.84
C THR A 419 14.82 -10.61 16.06
N ASN A 420 14.49 -10.94 17.32
CA ASN A 420 13.84 -12.21 17.72
C ASN A 420 14.60 -13.46 17.25
N SER A 421 15.94 -13.40 17.14
CA SER A 421 16.74 -14.46 16.51
C SER A 421 17.01 -15.70 17.38
N ARG A 422 16.38 -15.83 18.56
CA ARG A 422 16.52 -17.04 19.41
C ARG A 422 16.05 -18.29 18.66
N SER A 423 14.90 -18.18 17.97
CA SER A 423 14.30 -19.29 17.19
C SER A 423 15.16 -19.79 16.03
N THR A 424 16.14 -19.00 15.57
CA THR A 424 17.07 -19.33 14.49
C THR A 424 18.51 -19.52 14.98
N PHE A 425 18.70 -19.78 16.28
CA PHE A 425 20.00 -19.96 16.92
C PHE A 425 20.97 -18.79 16.66
N TYR A 426 20.45 -17.56 16.69
CA TYR A 426 21.18 -16.32 16.39
C TYR A 426 21.75 -16.29 14.96
N THR A 427 20.94 -16.72 13.99
CA THR A 427 21.23 -16.63 12.56
C THR A 427 20.14 -15.89 11.76
N PRO A 428 20.44 -15.34 10.57
CA PRO A 428 19.46 -14.64 9.71
C PRO A 428 18.27 -15.45 9.15
N GLY A 429 18.21 -16.76 9.36
CA GLY A 429 17.11 -17.64 8.92
C GLY A 429 16.76 -17.56 7.41
N ASP A 430 15.50 -17.85 7.10
CA ASP A 430 14.92 -17.85 5.75
C ASP A 430 14.94 -16.48 5.06
N THR A 431 15.14 -15.40 5.83
CA THR A 431 15.25 -14.04 5.30
C THR A 431 16.57 -13.78 4.59
N ALA A 432 17.66 -14.49 4.94
CA ALA A 432 18.95 -14.31 4.26
C ALA A 432 18.91 -14.63 2.75
N PRO A 433 18.34 -15.76 2.28
CA PRO A 433 18.13 -16.02 0.86
C PRO A 433 17.31 -14.92 0.16
N ALA A 434 16.18 -14.52 0.74
CA ALA A 434 15.31 -13.49 0.16
C ALA A 434 16.01 -12.12 0.07
N LEU A 435 16.77 -11.74 1.10
CA LEU A 435 17.56 -10.51 1.13
C LEU A 435 18.65 -10.49 0.06
N LYS A 436 19.43 -11.58 -0.08
CA LYS A 436 20.43 -11.72 -1.14
C LYS A 436 19.82 -11.53 -2.52
N GLN A 437 18.70 -12.20 -2.79
CA GLN A 437 18.02 -12.08 -4.08
C GLN A 437 17.50 -10.66 -4.33
N MET A 438 16.96 -9.99 -3.30
CA MET A 438 16.45 -8.63 -3.42
C MET A 438 17.58 -7.62 -3.70
N LEU A 439 18.70 -7.67 -2.99
CA LEU A 439 19.85 -6.78 -3.18
C LEU A 439 20.40 -6.88 -4.61
N ILE A 440 20.51 -8.10 -5.14
CA ILE A 440 20.88 -8.36 -6.55
C ILE A 440 19.84 -7.74 -7.50
N SER A 441 18.54 -7.95 -7.25
CA SER A 441 17.42 -7.46 -8.09
C SER A 441 17.25 -5.94 -8.15
N LEU A 442 17.98 -5.21 -7.32
CA LEU A 442 17.94 -3.76 -7.19
C LEU A 442 19.20 -3.07 -7.74
N SER A 443 20.14 -3.83 -8.32
CA SER A 443 21.46 -3.32 -8.77
C SER A 443 22.30 -2.68 -7.66
N ILE A 444 22.02 -3.04 -6.40
CA ILE A 444 22.77 -2.67 -5.19
C ILE A 444 23.55 -3.86 -4.63
N GLY A 445 23.92 -4.82 -5.48
CA GLY A 445 24.68 -6.02 -5.09
C GLY A 445 26.08 -5.74 -4.52
N ASP A 446 26.56 -4.51 -4.67
CA ASP A 446 27.75 -3.98 -3.99
C ASP A 446 27.57 -3.84 -2.47
N VAL A 447 26.33 -3.76 -1.97
CA VAL A 447 26.02 -3.72 -0.53
C VAL A 447 26.42 -5.06 0.11
N PRO A 448 27.34 -5.07 1.10
CA PRO A 448 27.79 -6.30 1.72
C PRO A 448 26.65 -6.98 2.49
N PHE A 449 26.55 -8.30 2.36
CA PHE A 449 25.75 -9.13 3.25
C PHE A 449 26.58 -10.35 3.69
N LYS A 450 27.40 -10.12 4.71
CA LYS A 450 28.39 -11.05 5.27
C LYS A 450 28.20 -11.17 6.79
N LYS A 451 28.83 -12.16 7.41
CA LYS A 451 28.80 -12.33 8.88
C LYS A 451 29.29 -11.07 9.62
N ASP A 452 30.25 -10.35 9.03
CA ASP A 452 30.90 -9.21 9.68
C ASP A 452 29.96 -8.01 9.84
N ASN A 453 29.09 -7.74 8.86
CA ASN A 453 28.10 -6.65 8.88
C ASN A 453 26.65 -7.12 9.16
N THR A 454 26.47 -8.37 9.57
CA THR A 454 25.17 -8.96 9.94
C THR A 454 25.19 -9.40 11.39
N PHE A 455 24.21 -8.96 12.17
CA PHE A 455 24.14 -9.16 13.62
C PHE A 455 22.79 -9.75 14.01
N CYS A 456 22.75 -10.62 15.02
CA CYS A 456 21.54 -11.34 15.43
C CYS A 456 21.27 -11.14 16.92
N PHE A 457 20.12 -10.58 17.25
CA PHE A 457 19.74 -10.14 18.59
C PHE A 457 18.43 -10.78 19.04
N ASP A 458 18.34 -11.01 20.35
CA ASP A 458 17.08 -11.27 21.02
C ASP A 458 16.78 -10.12 21.99
N SER A 459 15.55 -9.61 21.97
CA SER A 459 15.08 -8.56 22.90
C SER A 459 14.18 -9.12 24.01
N GLU A 460 13.88 -10.43 23.97
CA GLU A 460 13.01 -11.07 24.94
C GLU A 460 13.69 -11.21 26.33
N SER A 461 15.02 -11.26 26.42
CA SER A 461 15.74 -11.20 27.70
C SER A 461 15.73 -9.81 28.35
N PHE A 462 15.61 -8.74 27.56
CA PHE A 462 15.24 -7.41 28.10
C PHE A 462 13.78 -7.38 28.56
N ARG A 463 12.82 -7.95 27.80
CA ARG A 463 11.41 -8.03 28.23
C ARG A 463 11.25 -8.84 29.53
N TYR A 464 11.98 -9.94 29.68
CA TYR A 464 12.06 -10.74 30.92
C TYR A 464 12.55 -9.92 32.12
N LEU A 465 13.64 -9.17 31.98
CA LEU A 465 14.16 -8.28 33.04
C LEU A 465 13.10 -7.27 33.50
N VAL A 466 12.35 -6.69 32.56
CA VAL A 466 11.27 -5.74 32.85
C VAL A 466 10.05 -6.42 33.49
N ALA A 467 9.71 -7.64 33.05
CA ALA A 467 8.63 -8.44 33.63
C ALA A 467 8.94 -8.84 35.10
N LEU A 468 10.16 -9.28 35.40
CA LEU A 468 10.64 -9.51 36.77
C LEU A 468 10.50 -8.25 37.64
N GLN A 469 10.82 -7.08 37.12
CA GLN A 469 10.68 -5.80 37.84
C GLN A 469 9.23 -5.36 38.03
N ASN A 470 8.29 -5.92 37.26
CA ASN A 470 6.85 -5.80 37.48
C ASN A 470 6.29 -6.92 38.39
N GLY A 471 7.14 -7.77 38.97
CA GLY A 471 6.75 -8.83 39.91
C GLY A 471 6.21 -10.11 39.26
N ILE A 472 6.39 -10.28 37.95
CA ILE A 472 5.95 -11.49 37.24
C ILE A 472 6.90 -12.66 37.58
N PRO A 473 6.39 -13.82 38.03
CA PRO A 473 7.18 -15.00 38.29
C PRO A 473 7.57 -15.73 37.00
N PHE A 474 8.72 -16.40 37.04
CA PHE A 474 9.22 -17.31 36.00
C PHE A 474 9.93 -18.48 36.69
N ASN A 475 10.05 -19.62 36.01
CA ASN A 475 10.76 -20.79 36.52
C ASN A 475 12.27 -20.74 36.22
N ASP A 476 13.03 -21.69 36.77
CA ASP A 476 14.50 -21.73 36.64
C ASP A 476 14.99 -22.04 35.21
N ASP A 477 14.25 -22.84 34.43
CA ASP A 477 14.58 -23.14 33.03
C ASP A 477 14.38 -21.91 32.14
N GLU A 478 13.25 -21.21 32.31
CA GLU A 478 12.99 -19.91 31.68
C GLU A 478 14.09 -18.91 32.01
N LYS A 479 14.43 -18.78 33.31
CA LYS A 479 15.54 -17.92 33.75
C LYS A 479 16.83 -18.26 33.00
N HIS A 480 17.18 -19.54 32.92
CA HIS A 480 18.40 -19.98 32.26
C HIS A 480 18.43 -19.64 30.76
N GLU A 481 17.30 -19.81 30.04
CA GLU A 481 17.18 -19.36 28.66
C GLU A 481 17.40 -17.84 28.51
N TYR A 482 16.82 -17.04 29.41
CA TYR A 482 16.95 -15.57 29.36
C TYR A 482 18.37 -15.10 29.74
N GLU A 483 19.09 -15.81 30.61
CA GLU A 483 20.52 -15.57 30.88
C GLU A 483 21.40 -15.85 29.65
N ILE A 484 21.14 -16.95 28.93
CA ILE A 484 21.83 -17.28 27.67
C ILE A 484 21.50 -16.22 26.60
N SER A 485 20.24 -15.85 26.45
CA SER A 485 19.78 -14.83 25.49
C SER A 485 20.41 -13.46 25.75
N TRP A 486 20.50 -13.05 27.03
CA TRP A 486 21.18 -11.83 27.42
C TRP A 486 22.67 -11.89 27.03
N SER A 487 23.34 -12.99 27.36
CA SER A 487 24.78 -13.17 27.10
C SER A 487 25.11 -13.15 25.60
N MET A 488 24.28 -13.81 24.77
CA MET A 488 24.39 -13.76 23.30
C MET A 488 24.19 -12.33 22.77
N SER A 489 23.17 -11.63 23.26
CA SER A 489 22.83 -10.28 22.78
C SER A 489 23.83 -9.22 23.27
N VAL A 490 24.45 -9.38 24.45
CA VAL A 490 25.61 -8.60 24.91
C VAL A 490 26.80 -8.79 23.98
N ASN A 491 27.15 -10.03 23.62
CA ASN A 491 28.27 -10.31 22.72
C ASN A 491 28.05 -9.68 21.34
N GLU A 492 26.85 -9.84 20.77
CA GLU A 492 26.49 -9.22 19.48
C GLU A 492 26.42 -7.69 19.53
N SER A 493 26.00 -7.11 20.67
CA SER A 493 25.96 -5.64 20.84
C SER A 493 27.36 -5.04 20.90
N ASN A 494 28.27 -5.68 21.64
CA ASN A 494 29.68 -5.30 21.66
C ASN A 494 30.36 -5.54 20.31
N ARG A 495 29.98 -6.59 19.57
CA ARG A 495 30.45 -6.81 18.19
C ARG A 495 29.95 -5.73 17.24
N LEU A 496 28.71 -5.27 17.37
CA LEU A 496 28.14 -4.19 16.53
C LEU A 496 28.88 -2.86 16.75
N ILE A 497 29.01 -2.39 18.00
CA ILE A 497 29.77 -1.16 18.30
C ILE A 497 31.23 -1.33 17.90
N GLY A 498 31.85 -2.47 18.20
CA GLY A 498 33.23 -2.78 17.81
C GLY A 498 33.45 -2.85 16.30
N TYR A 499 32.44 -3.24 15.51
CA TYR A 499 32.48 -3.24 14.05
C TYR A 499 32.39 -1.81 13.51
N ILE A 500 31.41 -1.03 13.98
CA ILE A 500 31.20 0.37 13.56
C ILE A 500 32.45 1.21 13.86
N CYS A 501 33.04 1.07 15.04
CA CYS A 501 34.21 1.86 15.46
C CYS A 501 35.52 1.48 14.73
N ARG A 502 35.61 0.31 14.08
CA ARG A 502 36.86 -0.21 13.50
C ARG A 502 36.87 -0.32 11.98
N TYR A 503 35.74 -0.61 11.36
CA TYR A 503 35.68 -0.98 9.94
C TYR A 503 34.76 -0.07 9.11
N VAL A 504 33.89 0.71 9.74
CA VAL A 504 32.90 1.53 9.04
C VAL A 504 33.39 2.98 8.94
N THR A 505 33.63 3.44 7.72
CA THR A 505 34.04 4.82 7.43
C THR A 505 32.89 5.79 7.66
N ILE A 506 33.16 6.95 8.26
CA ILE A 506 32.16 8.00 8.49
C ILE A 506 31.54 8.45 7.16
N TYR A 507 30.24 8.22 6.97
CA TYR A 507 29.51 8.72 5.81
C TYR A 507 29.13 10.19 6.04
N ARG A 508 29.85 11.11 5.40
CA ARG A 508 29.48 12.54 5.41
C ARG A 508 28.32 12.78 4.46
N ILE A 509 27.31 13.51 4.93
CA ILE A 509 26.14 13.85 4.11
C ILE A 509 26.46 15.16 3.38
N ASP A 510 26.62 15.12 2.06
CA ASP A 510 27.00 16.29 1.27
C ASP A 510 25.81 17.24 1.04
N ASN A 511 25.91 18.45 1.57
CA ASN A 511 24.93 19.53 1.40
C ASN A 511 24.59 19.82 -0.08
N ASN A 512 25.49 19.57 -1.03
CA ASN A 512 25.19 19.71 -2.45
C ASN A 512 24.19 18.64 -2.94
N LEU A 513 24.43 17.38 -2.60
CA LEU A 513 23.53 16.27 -2.92
C LEU A 513 22.18 16.41 -2.19
N GLN A 514 22.21 16.84 -0.92
CA GLN A 514 21.01 17.24 -0.17
C GLN A 514 20.22 18.30 -0.94
N SER A 515 20.85 19.38 -1.41
CA SER A 515 20.16 20.50 -2.08
C SER A 515 19.42 20.07 -3.34
N MET A 516 20.03 19.22 -4.17
CA MET A 516 19.40 18.75 -5.42
C MET A 516 18.24 17.79 -5.15
N LYS A 517 18.37 16.92 -4.15
CA LYS A 517 17.32 15.95 -3.80
C LYS A 517 16.18 16.58 -3.00
N ARG A 518 16.49 17.51 -2.10
CA ARG A 518 15.51 18.36 -1.43
C ARG A 518 14.73 19.20 -2.44
N ALA A 519 15.40 19.83 -3.40
CA ALA A 519 14.73 20.54 -4.48
C ALA A 519 13.87 19.60 -5.36
N GLN A 520 14.26 18.33 -5.52
CA GLN A 520 13.41 17.35 -6.20
C GLN A 520 12.12 17.07 -5.42
N PHE A 521 12.19 16.81 -4.11
CA PHE A 521 10.99 16.64 -3.28
C PHE A 521 10.13 17.92 -3.21
N GLU A 522 10.73 19.08 -2.96
CA GLU A 522 10.01 20.36 -2.93
C GLU A 522 9.32 20.65 -4.29
N ILE A 523 9.91 20.25 -5.42
CA ILE A 523 9.24 20.30 -6.73
C ILE A 523 8.08 19.31 -6.81
N ASP A 524 8.29 18.03 -6.48
CA ASP A 524 7.27 16.98 -6.58
C ASP A 524 6.05 17.29 -5.67
N ASP A 525 6.29 17.76 -4.44
CA ASP A 525 5.26 18.21 -3.50
C ASP A 525 4.55 19.48 -4.01
N MET A 526 5.25 20.38 -4.73
CA MET A 526 4.63 21.54 -5.40
C MET A 526 3.81 21.19 -6.64
N VAL A 527 3.98 20.02 -7.27
CA VAL A 527 3.20 19.63 -8.48
C VAL A 527 1.70 19.63 -8.18
N ARG A 528 1.23 19.04 -7.07
CA ARG A 528 -0.21 18.98 -6.74
C ARG A 528 -0.80 20.39 -6.48
N PRO A 529 -0.21 21.26 -5.64
CA PRO A 529 -0.63 22.66 -5.49
C PRO A 529 -0.62 23.47 -6.80
N ILE A 530 0.40 23.31 -7.65
CA ILE A 530 0.48 24.03 -8.94
C ILE A 530 -0.63 23.57 -9.89
N LEU A 531 -0.85 22.26 -10.02
CA LEU A 531 -1.95 21.71 -10.84
C LEU A 531 -3.32 22.15 -10.31
N GLU A 532 -3.50 22.23 -8.99
CA GLU A 532 -4.72 22.77 -8.39
C GLU A 532 -4.91 24.26 -8.64
N ALA A 533 -3.86 25.07 -8.53
CA ALA A 533 -3.92 26.50 -8.86
C ALA A 533 -4.30 26.70 -10.34
N ILE A 534 -3.64 25.99 -11.26
CA ILE A 534 -3.95 26.00 -12.70
C ILE A 534 -5.41 25.55 -12.96
N ARG A 535 -5.86 24.47 -12.32
CA ARG A 535 -7.24 23.97 -12.42
C ARG A 535 -8.26 25.03 -12.00
N ASN A 536 -8.02 25.72 -10.89
CA ASN A 536 -8.93 26.75 -10.40
C ASN A 536 -8.90 28.03 -11.25
N ILE A 537 -7.74 28.45 -11.76
CA ILE A 537 -7.62 29.58 -12.71
C ILE A 537 -8.40 29.27 -14.01
N LEU A 538 -8.22 28.09 -14.59
CA LEU A 538 -8.93 27.67 -15.80
C LEU A 538 -10.44 27.55 -15.58
N ARG A 539 -10.88 27.00 -14.44
CA ARG A 539 -12.29 26.95 -14.03
C ARG A 539 -12.89 28.37 -13.96
N ASN A 540 -12.20 29.31 -13.33
CA ASN A 540 -12.67 30.69 -13.19
C ASN A 540 -12.74 31.40 -14.56
N TYR A 541 -11.78 31.17 -15.46
CA TYR A 541 -11.81 31.68 -16.83
C TYR A 541 -13.02 31.15 -17.62
N ILE A 542 -13.36 29.86 -17.47
CA ILE A 542 -14.54 29.25 -18.11
C ILE A 542 -15.84 29.83 -17.54
N LEU A 543 -15.96 29.96 -16.21
CA LEU A 543 -17.15 30.55 -15.57
C LEU A 543 -17.37 32.01 -15.99
N TYR A 544 -16.29 32.78 -16.12
CA TYR A 544 -16.30 34.15 -16.66
C TYR A 544 -16.76 34.16 -18.13
N LYS A 545 -16.16 33.32 -18.99
CA LYS A 545 -16.56 33.15 -20.41
C LYS A 545 -18.03 32.75 -20.58
N MET A 546 -18.62 32.08 -19.59
CA MET A 546 -20.02 31.62 -19.60
C MET A 546 -21.01 32.57 -18.91
N ASN A 547 -20.57 33.75 -18.43
CA ASN A 547 -21.40 34.69 -17.64
C ASN A 547 -22.01 34.09 -16.35
N LEU A 548 -21.47 32.98 -15.83
CA LEU A 548 -21.99 32.25 -14.65
C LEU A 548 -21.56 32.89 -13.31
N LEU A 549 -21.64 34.23 -13.22
CA LEU A 549 -21.14 35.08 -12.13
C LEU A 549 -21.90 34.94 -10.78
N ARG A 550 -22.71 33.89 -10.58
CA ARG A 550 -23.58 33.72 -9.39
C ARG A 550 -23.61 32.32 -8.77
N THR A 551 -22.81 31.36 -9.23
CA THR A 551 -22.66 30.08 -8.50
C THR A 551 -21.67 30.23 -7.34
N SER A 552 -22.18 30.16 -6.10
CA SER A 552 -21.37 30.25 -4.88
C SER A 552 -20.31 29.14 -4.80
N ILE A 553 -19.11 29.49 -4.32
CA ILE A 553 -17.96 28.59 -4.29
C ILE A 553 -18.09 27.61 -3.12
N VAL A 554 -18.39 26.35 -3.41
CA VAL A 554 -18.12 25.24 -2.49
C VAL A 554 -16.68 24.76 -2.74
N LEU A 555 -15.82 24.92 -1.73
CA LEU A 555 -14.52 24.26 -1.69
C LEU A 555 -14.71 22.87 -1.06
N CYS A 556 -14.49 21.81 -1.83
CA CYS A 556 -14.43 20.45 -1.33
C CYS A 556 -12.96 20.00 -1.22
N PRO A 557 -12.31 20.14 -0.05
CA PRO A 557 -11.03 19.48 0.19
C PRO A 557 -11.23 17.96 0.27
N ARG A 558 -10.30 17.23 -0.38
CA ARG A 558 -10.02 15.80 -0.23
C ARG A 558 -8.52 15.61 -0.48
#